data_AF-A0A960YZ51-F1
#
_entry.id   AF-A0A960YZ51-F1
#
_cell.length_a   1.000
_cell.length_b   1.000
_cell.length_c   1.000
_cell.angle_alpha   90.00
_cell.angle_beta   90.00
_cell.angle_gamma   90.00
#
_symmetry.space_group_name_H-M   'P 1'
#
loop_
_entity.id
_entity.type
_entity.pdbx_description
1 polymer ?
#
loop_
_entity_poly.entity_id
_entity_poly.type
_entity_poly.pdbx_seq_one_letter_code
_entity_poly.pdbx_strand_id
1 'polypeptide(L)' 'GSVTHVDVSNALKTLGFEIDKRKIEFPENIKALGDYNVKIKLAEGIGATVKLKVSKAS' A
#
# COMPACT_ATOMS: atom_id res chain seq x y z
N GLY A 1 -3.17 0.52 15.87
CA GLY A 1 -3.23 1.48 14.76
C GLY A 1 -3.60 0.73 13.50
N SER A 2 -4.43 1.32 12.66
CA SER A 2 -4.80 0.75 11.35
C SER A 2 -3.86 1.29 10.27
N VAL A 3 -3.47 0.45 9.31
CA VAL A 3 -2.77 0.90 8.11
C VAL A 3 -3.77 1.48 7.13
N THR A 4 -3.55 2.72 6.73
CA THR A 4 -4.37 3.47 5.78
C THR A 4 -3.68 3.59 4.43
N HIS A 5 -4.41 4.05 3.41
CA HIS A 5 -3.83 4.33 2.09
C HIS A 5 -2.68 5.36 2.16
N VAL A 6 -2.74 6.27 3.13
CA VAL A 6 -1.70 7.27 3.38
C VAL A 6 -0.42 6.60 3.89
N ASP A 7 -0.55 5.64 4.82
CA ASP A 7 0.60 4.90 5.34
C ASP A 7 1.30 4.09 4.23
N VAL A 8 0.51 3.43 3.36
CA VAL A 8 1.06 2.70 2.21
C VAL A 8 1.76 3.65 1.23
N SER A 9 1.15 4.79 0.90
CA SER A 9 1.76 5.81 0.03
C SER A 9 3.06 6.36 0.61
N ASN A 10 3.11 6.64 1.92
CA ASN A 10 4.32 7.10 2.60
C ASN A 10 5.42 6.02 2.60
N ALA A 11 5.09 4.77 2.88
CA ALA A 11 6.04 3.66 2.83
C ALA A 11 6.65 3.49 1.42
N LEU A 12 5.82 3.62 0.38
CA LEU A 12 6.27 3.61 -1.02
C LEU A 12 7.17 4.81 -1.33
N LYS A 13 6.85 6.01 -0.83
CA LYS A 13 7.70 7.19 -0.96
C LYS A 13 9.07 7.00 -0.31
N THR A 14 9.13 6.36 0.86
CA THR A 14 10.41 6.03 1.52
C THR A 14 11.27 5.08 0.68
N LEU A 15 10.65 4.23 -0.14
CA LEU A 15 11.34 3.36 -1.10
C LEU A 15 11.73 4.07 -2.41
N GLY A 16 11.39 5.36 -2.57
CA GLY A 16 11.63 6.15 -3.78
C GLY A 16 10.50 6.10 -4.81
N PHE A 17 9.35 5.51 -4.48
CA PHE A 17 8.19 5.43 -5.37
C PHE A 17 7.15 6.48 -5.00
N GLU A 18 6.99 7.50 -5.84
CA GLU A 18 6.03 8.58 -5.61
C GLU A 18 4.63 8.19 -6.13
N ILE A 19 3.90 7.44 -5.32
CA ILE A 19 2.58 6.89 -5.68
C ILE A 19 1.49 7.57 -4.86
N ASP A 20 0.56 8.21 -5.58
CA ASP A 20 -0.59 8.86 -4.98
C ASP A 20 -1.55 7.83 -4.37
N LYS A 21 -2.10 8.11 -3.19
CA LYS A 21 -3.08 7.24 -2.51
C LYS A 21 -4.29 6.90 -3.38
N ARG A 22 -4.67 7.76 -4.35
CA ARG A 22 -5.77 7.51 -5.31
C ARG A 22 -5.45 6.38 -6.30
N LYS A 23 -4.16 6.11 -6.51
CA LYS A 23 -3.67 5.02 -7.37
C LYS A 23 -3.59 3.70 -6.62
N ILE A 24 -3.78 3.70 -5.31
CA ILE A 24 -3.67 2.52 -4.45
C ILE A 24 -5.08 1.97 -4.23
N GLU A 25 -5.29 0.71 -4.60
CA GLU A 25 -6.54 -0.02 -4.42
C GLU A 25 -6.30 -1.23 -3.52
N PHE A 26 -6.99 -1.27 -2.37
CA PHE A 26 -7.07 -2.44 -1.50
C PHE A 26 -8.43 -2.48 -0.78
N PRO A 27 -8.92 -3.69 -0.44
CA PRO A 27 -10.33 -3.88 -0.11
C PRO A 27 -10.81 -3.22 1.19
N GLU A 28 -9.96 -3.01 2.20
CA GLU A 28 -10.36 -2.33 3.43
C GLU A 28 -9.14 -1.93 4.30
N ASN A 29 -9.32 -0.95 5.19
CA ASN A 29 -8.28 -0.53 6.15
C ASN A 29 -7.72 -1.72 6.92
N ILE A 30 -6.41 -1.94 6.82
CA ILE A 30 -5.75 -3.10 7.41
C ILE A 30 -5.57 -2.86 8.90
N LYS A 31 -6.28 -3.63 9.74
CA LYS A 31 -6.22 -3.53 11.20
C LYS A 31 -5.44 -4.66 11.86
N ALA A 32 -5.13 -5.72 11.10
CA ALA A 32 -4.44 -6.91 11.59
C ALA A 32 -3.03 -7.02 11.01
N LEU A 33 -2.17 -7.72 11.75
CA LEU A 33 -0.85 -8.13 11.29
C LEU A 33 -1.03 -9.25 10.27
N GLY A 34 -0.35 -9.16 9.13
CA GLY A 34 -0.50 -10.14 8.06
C GLY A 34 0.01 -9.63 6.72
N ASP A 35 -0.11 -10.49 5.71
CA ASP A 35 0.26 -10.19 4.33
C ASP A 35 -0.99 -9.83 3.53
N TYR A 36 -0.95 -8.67 2.87
CA TYR A 36 -2.05 -8.11 2.09
C TYR A 36 -1.59 -7.83 0.68
N ASN A 37 -2.43 -8.11 -0.32
CA ASN A 37 -2.15 -7.72 -1.69
C ASN A 37 -2.75 -6.34 -1.95
N VAL A 38 -1.90 -5.39 -2.31
CA VAL A 38 -2.28 -4.02 -2.64
C VAL A 38 -2.06 -3.82 -4.13
N LYS A 39 -3.09 -3.37 -4.83
CA LYS A 39 -3.00 -3.04 -6.25
C LYS A 39 -2.63 -1.57 -6.41
N ILE A 40 -1.70 -1.29 -7.30
CA ILE A 40 -1.19 0.05 -7.55
C ILE A 40 -1.32 0.34 -9.04
N LYS A 41 -2.14 1.33 -9.39
CA LYS A 41 -2.31 1.84 -10.75
C LYS A 41 -1.25 2.89 -11.06
N LEU A 42 -0.21 2.54 -11.80
CA LEU A 42 0.85 3.48 -12.16
C LEU A 42 0.38 4.43 -13.27
N ALA A 43 -0.23 3.87 -14.34
CA ALA A 43 -0.72 4.58 -15.51
C ALA A 43 -1.93 3.87 -16.14
N GLU A 44 -2.53 4.45 -17.19
CA GLU A 44 -3.63 3.82 -17.94
C GLU A 44 -3.20 2.46 -18.51
N GLY A 45 -3.87 1.39 -18.05
CA GLY A 45 -3.53 0.01 -18.41
C GLY A 45 -2.34 -0.60 -17.67
N ILE A 46 -1.60 0.18 -16.87
CA ILE A 46 -0.42 -0.30 -16.13
C ILE A 46 -0.72 -0.34 -14.63
N GLY A 47 -0.89 -1.55 -14.12
CA GLY A 47 -1.08 -1.83 -12.69
C GLY A 47 -0.06 -2.83 -12.17
N ALA A 48 0.49 -2.57 -10.98
CA ALA A 48 1.34 -3.49 -10.23
C ALA A 48 0.55 -4.04 -9.02
N THR A 49 0.83 -5.29 -8.63
CA THR A 49 0.33 -5.85 -7.36
C THR A 49 1.51 -6.01 -6.43
N VAL A 50 1.46 -5.35 -5.27
CA VAL A 50 2.51 -5.43 -4.25
C VAL A 50 1.98 -6.17 -3.02
N LYS A 51 2.84 -6.96 -2.38
CA LYS A 51 2.55 -7.54 -1.07
C LYS A 51 2.94 -6.55 0.01
N LEU A 52 1.95 -6.09 0.75
CA LEU A 52 2.11 -5.31 1.96
C LEU A 52 2.13 -6.26 3.16
N LYS A 53 3.26 -6.35 3.84
CA LYS A 53 3.39 -7.10 5.09
C LYS A 53 3.28 -6.15 6.27
N VAL A 54 2.28 -6.38 7.12
CA VAL A 54 2.09 -5.61 8.35
C VAL A 54 2.67 -6.40 9.52
N SER A 55 3.79 -5.93 10.06
CA SER A 55 4.44 -6.47 11.26
C SER A 55 4.43 -5.44 12.40
N LYS A 56 4.52 -5.92 13.65
CA LYS A 56 4.81 -5.00 14.77
C LYS A 56 6.17 -4.35 14.52
N ALA A 57 6.24 -3.02 14.69
CA ALA A 57 7.51 -2.34 14.83
C ALA A 57 8.16 -2.90 16.10
N SER A 58 9.28 -3.58 15.93
CA SER A 58 10.04 -4.20 17.01
C SER A 58 11.12 -3.27 17.53
#